data_AF-A0A9D5AP16-F1
#
_entry.id   AF-A0A9D5AP16-F1
#
_cell.length_a   1.000
_cell.length_b   1.000
_cell.length_c   1.000
_cell.angle_alpha   90.00
_cell.angle_beta   90.00
_cell.angle_gamma   90.00
#
_symmetry.space_group_name_H-M   'P 1'
#
loop_
_entity.id
_entity.type
_entity.pdbx_description
1 polymer ?
#
loop_
_entity_poly.entity_id
_entity_poly.type
_entity_poly.pdbx_seq_one_letter_code
_entity_poly.pdbx_strand_id
1 'polypeptide(L)'
;MLLTRVSQPNDADTYIFSNDFSFSLMLNCFQLHQIPDIFPVLAAAHKTLVTKSQDSLITRTLHSELVYNYSGSKHITESLKRCGISESTTYVLAARFDATPDEIKAMEKLVKGKEIGLEELEGRANLSQIQKHYKMSAPELGVSSIADAITCRIAARDALMI
;
A
#
# COMPACT_ATOMS: atom_id res chain seq x y z
N MET A 1 8.93 -8.13 -0.42
CA MET A 1 7.83 -7.35 -0.98
C MET A 1 7.98 -7.40 -2.49
N LEU A 2 6.95 -7.81 -3.22
CA LEU A 2 6.99 -8.12 -4.65
C LEU A 2 6.18 -7.06 -5.41
N LEU A 3 6.64 -6.63 -6.57
CA LEU A 3 5.92 -5.70 -7.44
C LEU A 3 5.57 -6.38 -8.76
N THR A 4 4.29 -6.36 -9.13
CA THR A 4 3.85 -7.05 -10.34
C THR A 4 2.88 -6.19 -11.15
N ARG A 5 3.14 -6.11 -12.46
CA ARG A 5 2.20 -5.61 -13.45
C ARG A 5 1.20 -6.72 -13.79
N VAL A 6 -0.08 -6.47 -13.52
CA VAL A 6 -1.16 -7.35 -13.96
C VAL A 6 -1.57 -6.87 -15.35
N SER A 7 -1.30 -7.65 -16.41
CA SER A 7 -1.84 -7.32 -17.74
C SER A 7 -3.31 -7.67 -17.79
N GLN A 8 -4.19 -6.76 -18.17
CA GLN A 8 -5.58 -7.09 -18.47
C GLN A 8 -5.66 -7.76 -19.85
N PRO A 9 -6.11 -9.02 -19.97
CA PRO A 9 -6.84 -9.45 -21.15
C PRO A 9 -8.31 -9.08 -20.95
N ASN A 10 -8.97 -8.61 -22.00
CA ASN A 10 -10.41 -8.42 -22.02
C ASN A 10 -11.12 -9.73 -21.61
N ASP A 11 -11.51 -9.86 -20.35
CA ASP A 11 -12.63 -10.67 -19.87
C ASP A 11 -12.74 -10.52 -18.35
N ALA A 12 -13.97 -10.60 -17.87
CA ALA A 12 -14.44 -10.26 -16.53
C ALA A 12 -13.98 -11.22 -15.42
N ASP A 13 -12.68 -11.42 -15.27
CA ASP A 13 -12.08 -12.08 -14.12
C ASP A 13 -11.02 -11.17 -13.50
N THR A 14 -11.48 -10.28 -12.61
CA THR A 14 -10.57 -9.69 -11.61
C THR A 14 -10.18 -10.83 -10.66
N TYR A 15 -9.05 -11.47 -10.93
CA TYR A 15 -8.57 -12.60 -10.14
C TYR A 15 -8.17 -12.12 -8.72
N ILE A 16 -9.05 -12.40 -7.75
CA ILE A 16 -8.73 -12.57 -6.34
C ILE A 16 -8.77 -14.08 -6.08
N PHE A 17 -7.65 -14.71 -5.70
CA PHE A 17 -7.60 -16.13 -5.29
C PHE A 17 -6.58 -16.30 -4.15
N SER A 18 -6.81 -17.14 -3.12
CA SER A 18 -7.93 -18.05 -2.86
C SER A 18 -8.22 -18.24 -1.36
N ASN A 19 -9.43 -18.75 -1.10
CA ASN A 19 -9.90 -19.36 0.13
C ASN A 19 -8.93 -20.40 0.72
N ASP A 20 -9.04 -20.54 2.04
CA ASP A 20 -8.38 -21.52 2.91
C ASP A 20 -6.86 -21.47 2.97
N PHE A 21 -6.32 -20.57 3.80
CA PHE A 21 -5.14 -20.89 4.61
C PHE A 21 -5.18 -20.05 5.89
N SER A 22 -5.13 -20.75 7.02
CA SER A 22 -4.99 -20.19 8.37
C SER A 22 -3.99 -19.04 8.39
N PHE A 23 -4.44 -17.88 8.88
CA PHE A 23 -3.61 -16.77 9.39
C PHE A 23 -2.26 -16.59 8.69
N SER A 24 -2.25 -15.86 7.56
CA SER A 24 -1.09 -15.17 6.96
C SER A 24 -1.10 -15.38 5.44
N LEU A 25 -2.07 -14.83 4.73
CA LEU A 25 -1.97 -14.60 3.28
C LEU A 25 -2.63 -13.27 2.98
N MET A 26 -1.93 -12.18 3.27
CA MET A 26 -2.48 -10.85 3.12
C MET A 26 -1.62 -10.05 2.15
N LEU A 27 -1.89 -10.29 0.87
CA LEU A 27 -1.43 -9.51 -0.25
C LEU A 27 -1.94 -8.08 -0.06
N ASN A 28 -1.09 -7.16 0.40
CA ASN A 28 -1.46 -5.76 0.51
C ASN A 28 -1.39 -5.11 -0.87
N CYS A 29 -2.46 -5.25 -1.63
CA CYS A 29 -2.49 -4.71 -2.97
C CYS A 29 -2.77 -3.21 -2.96
N PHE A 30 -1.72 -2.42 -3.16
CA PHE A 30 -1.86 -0.99 -3.37
C PHE A 30 -2.05 -0.66 -4.85
N GLN A 31 -2.89 0.35 -5.10
CA GLN A 31 -2.86 1.10 -6.36
C GLN A 31 -1.48 1.74 -6.52
N LEU A 32 -0.72 1.28 -7.51
CA LEU A 32 0.64 1.77 -7.74
C LEU A 32 0.66 3.28 -8.08
N HIS A 33 -0.41 3.81 -8.68
CA HIS A 33 -0.58 5.25 -8.93
C HIS A 33 -0.60 6.12 -7.66
N GLN A 34 -0.79 5.53 -6.47
CA GLN A 34 -0.81 6.27 -5.20
C GLN A 34 0.49 6.15 -4.41
N ILE A 35 1.52 5.49 -4.96
CA ILE A 35 2.80 5.26 -4.31
C ILE A 35 3.90 5.97 -5.10
N PRO A 36 4.39 7.14 -4.61
CA PRO A 36 5.44 7.87 -5.30
C PRO A 36 6.82 7.25 -5.09
N ASP A 37 7.01 6.55 -3.98
CA ASP A 37 8.27 5.91 -3.60
C ASP A 37 7.97 4.77 -2.62
N ILE A 38 8.94 3.86 -2.45
CA ILE A 38 8.81 2.75 -1.53
C ILE A 38 8.95 3.17 -0.06
N PHE A 39 9.71 4.22 0.23
CA PHE A 39 10.01 4.62 1.60
C PHE A 39 8.76 4.91 2.45
N PRO A 40 7.73 5.65 1.97
CA PRO A 40 6.50 5.86 2.74
C PRO A 40 5.72 4.56 3.03
N VAL A 41 5.76 3.57 2.13
CA VAL A 41 5.13 2.27 2.36
C VAL A 41 5.84 1.53 3.48
N LEU A 42 7.19 1.56 3.49
CA LEU A 42 8.00 0.96 4.55
C LEU A 42 7.78 1.67 5.89
N ALA A 43 7.64 3.00 5.89
CA ALA A 43 7.32 3.76 7.10
C ALA A 43 5.95 3.36 7.67
N ALA A 44 4.93 3.22 6.81
CA ALA A 44 3.61 2.71 7.22
C ALA A 44 3.70 1.28 7.77
N ALA A 45 4.49 0.42 7.13
CA ALA A 45 4.69 -0.97 7.56
C ALA A 45 5.36 -1.06 8.93
N HIS A 46 6.42 -0.27 9.13
CA HIS A 46 7.09 -0.17 10.41
C HIS A 46 6.13 0.31 11.50
N LYS A 47 5.37 1.37 11.24
CA LYS A 47 4.36 1.87 12.18
C LYS A 47 3.33 0.80 12.54
N THR A 48 2.81 0.07 11.55
CA THR A 48 1.89 -1.05 11.76
C THR A 48 2.48 -2.14 12.66
N LEU A 49 3.76 -2.49 12.48
CA LEU A 49 4.44 -3.47 13.34
C LEU A 49 4.59 -2.97 14.77
N VAL A 50 4.94 -1.69 14.96
CA VAL A 50 5.02 -1.06 16.28
C VAL A 50 3.65 -1.09 16.97
N THR A 51 2.59 -0.65 16.29
CA THR A 51 1.22 -0.69 16.82
C THR A 51 0.77 -2.11 17.15
N LYS A 52 1.16 -3.12 16.34
CA LYS A 52 0.89 -4.52 16.65
C LYS A 52 1.62 -4.99 17.90
N SER A 53 2.89 -4.63 18.06
CA SER A 53 3.69 -5.02 19.24
C SER A 53 3.18 -4.42 20.55
N GLN A 54 2.46 -3.31 20.46
CA GLN A 54 1.80 -2.64 21.59
C GLN A 54 0.35 -3.09 21.78
N ASP A 55 -0.14 -4.05 20.98
CA ASP A 55 -1.54 -4.49 20.91
C ASP A 55 -2.56 -3.34 20.79
N SER A 56 -2.17 -2.28 20.08
CA SER A 56 -2.95 -1.04 19.91
C SER A 56 -3.51 -0.88 18.49
N LEU A 57 -3.70 -1.99 17.77
CA LEU A 57 -4.26 -1.97 16.40
C LEU A 57 -5.66 -1.36 16.39
N ILE A 58 -5.88 -0.40 15.50
CA ILE A 58 -7.20 0.22 15.31
C ILE A 58 -8.08 -0.67 14.42
N THR A 59 -7.45 -1.34 13.44
CA THR A 59 -8.13 -2.26 12.52
C THR A 59 -8.01 -3.72 12.97
N ARG A 60 -8.78 -4.61 12.32
CA ARG A 60 -8.83 -6.04 12.69
C ARG A 60 -7.58 -6.83 12.27
N THR A 61 -6.78 -6.32 11.32
CA THR A 61 -5.68 -7.07 10.71
C THR A 61 -4.50 -6.17 10.38
N LEU A 62 -3.28 -6.72 10.37
CA LEU A 62 -2.06 -6.00 9.98
C LEU A 62 -2.15 -5.35 8.58
N HIS A 63 -2.89 -5.95 7.65
CA HIS A 63 -3.08 -5.41 6.31
C HIS A 63 -3.96 -4.18 6.34
N SER A 64 -5.13 -4.29 6.95
CA SER A 64 -6.04 -3.16 7.07
C SER A 64 -5.35 -2.02 7.81
N GLU A 65 -4.49 -2.34 8.78
CA GLU A 65 -3.69 -1.37 9.52
C GLU A 65 -2.63 -0.71 8.64
N LEU A 66 -1.90 -1.48 7.81
CA LEU A 66 -0.93 -0.94 6.86
C LEU A 66 -1.61 0.02 5.87
N VAL A 67 -2.69 -0.41 5.24
CA VAL A 67 -3.44 0.42 4.27
C VAL A 67 -4.03 1.64 4.97
N TYR A 68 -4.55 1.46 6.18
CA TYR A 68 -5.02 2.55 7.02
C TYR A 68 -3.89 3.53 7.31
N ASN A 69 -2.74 3.09 7.80
CA ASN A 69 -1.55 3.89 8.13
C ASN A 69 -1.02 4.65 6.94
N TYR A 70 -0.95 4.00 5.78
CA TYR A 70 -0.55 4.64 4.56
C TYR A 70 -1.52 5.76 4.16
N SER A 71 -2.83 5.49 4.16
CA SER A 71 -3.83 6.38 3.54
C SER A 71 -3.88 7.82 4.06
N GLY A 72 -3.35 8.11 5.25
CA GLY A 72 -3.50 9.43 5.89
C GLY A 72 -4.95 9.81 6.26
N SER A 73 -5.93 8.92 6.09
CA SER A 73 -7.34 9.16 6.42
C SER A 73 -7.66 8.80 7.88
N LYS A 74 -8.62 9.50 8.49
CA LYS A 74 -9.21 9.10 9.79
C LYS A 74 -10.20 7.93 9.62
N HIS A 75 -10.72 7.70 8.42
CA HIS A 75 -11.75 6.68 8.16
C HIS A 75 -11.16 5.41 7.53
N ILE A 76 -11.34 4.27 8.20
CA ILE A 76 -10.86 2.95 7.74
C ILE A 76 -11.47 2.58 6.38
N THR A 77 -12.80 2.67 6.25
CA THR A 77 -13.51 2.32 5.00
C THR A 77 -13.00 3.12 3.80
N GLU A 78 -12.76 4.42 4.00
CA GLU A 78 -12.27 5.28 2.93
C GLU A 78 -10.82 4.97 2.57
N SER A 79 -10.01 4.56 3.55
CA SER A 79 -8.63 4.13 3.33
C SER A 79 -8.56 2.91 2.42
N LEU A 80 -9.41 1.91 2.70
CA LEU A 80 -9.47 0.68 1.92
C LEU A 80 -9.99 0.93 0.51
N LYS A 81 -11.01 1.78 0.34
CA LYS A 81 -11.54 2.14 -0.98
C LYS A 81 -10.54 2.88 -1.85
N ARG A 82 -9.75 3.79 -1.27
CA ARG A 82 -8.83 4.64 -2.01
C ARG A 82 -7.52 3.95 -2.35
N CYS A 83 -6.93 3.28 -1.36
CA CYS A 83 -5.59 2.71 -1.50
C CYS A 83 -5.63 1.23 -1.92
N GLY A 84 -6.77 0.56 -1.78
CA GLY A 84 -6.96 -0.84 -2.21
C GLY A 84 -7.22 -1.00 -3.72
N ILE A 85 -7.27 -2.26 -4.16
CA ILE A 85 -7.51 -2.62 -5.56
C ILE A 85 -8.93 -2.24 -5.98
N SER A 86 -9.04 -1.72 -7.19
CA SER A 86 -10.27 -1.60 -7.98
C SER A 86 -10.19 -2.46 -9.24
N GLU A 87 -11.31 -2.71 -9.89
CA GLU A 87 -11.36 -3.45 -11.18
C GLU A 87 -10.53 -2.76 -12.29
N SER A 88 -10.30 -1.45 -12.17
CA SER A 88 -9.47 -0.65 -13.09
C SER A 88 -7.96 -0.69 -12.80
N THR A 89 -7.51 -1.50 -11.83
CA THR A 89 -6.10 -1.51 -11.39
C THR A 89 -5.23 -2.30 -12.36
N THR A 90 -4.24 -1.64 -12.97
CA THR A 90 -3.26 -2.30 -13.86
C THR A 90 -1.98 -2.74 -13.14
N TYR A 91 -1.72 -2.17 -11.96
CA TYR A 91 -0.48 -2.38 -11.23
C TYR A 91 -0.75 -2.59 -9.75
N VAL A 92 -0.15 -3.64 -9.22
CA VAL A 92 -0.35 -4.05 -7.84
C VAL A 92 1.01 -4.19 -7.17
N LEU A 93 1.13 -3.53 -6.02
CA LEU A 93 2.21 -3.82 -5.07
C LEU A 93 1.75 -4.93 -4.14
N ALA A 94 2.56 -5.97 -3.96
CA ALA A 94 2.30 -7.08 -3.07
C ALA A 94 3.26 -7.03 -1.88
N ALA A 95 2.76 -6.62 -0.72
CA ALA A 95 3.54 -6.63 0.53
C ALA A 95 3.04 -7.70 1.51
N ARG A 96 3.99 -8.43 2.09
CA ARG A 96 3.80 -9.47 3.11
C ARG A 96 4.77 -9.23 4.25
N PHE A 97 4.27 -9.34 5.48
CA PHE A 97 5.08 -9.31 6.70
C PHE A 97 5.60 -10.71 7.00
N ASP A 98 6.85 -10.80 7.45
CA ASP A 98 7.48 -12.04 7.93
C ASP A 98 7.36 -13.23 6.94
N ALA A 99 7.62 -12.96 5.66
CA ALA A 99 7.45 -13.92 4.59
C ALA A 99 8.58 -14.95 4.55
N THR A 100 8.24 -16.24 4.51
CA THR A 100 9.23 -17.28 4.20
C THR A 100 9.51 -17.36 2.69
N PRO A 101 10.67 -17.89 2.25
CA PRO A 101 10.96 -18.03 0.83
C PRO A 101 9.91 -18.84 0.04
N ASP A 102 9.31 -19.84 0.67
CA ASP A 102 8.27 -20.66 0.04
C ASP A 102 6.95 -19.90 -0.11
N GLU A 103 6.61 -19.05 0.85
CA GLU A 103 5.45 -18.16 0.77
C GLU A 103 5.61 -17.09 -0.31
N ILE A 104 6.83 -16.57 -0.50
CA ILE A 104 7.13 -15.64 -1.60
C ILE A 104 6.89 -16.33 -2.95
N LYS A 105 7.40 -17.55 -3.13
CA LYS A 105 7.15 -18.36 -4.34
C LYS A 105 5.68 -18.71 -4.54
N ALA A 106 4.95 -18.96 -3.45
CA ALA A 106 3.51 -19.20 -3.53
C ALA A 106 2.78 -17.93 -3.99
N MET A 107 3.18 -16.76 -3.48
CA MET A 107 2.62 -15.47 -3.87
C MET A 107 2.88 -15.13 -5.34
N GLU A 108 4.08 -15.43 -5.85
CA GLU A 108 4.41 -15.28 -7.28
C GLU A 108 3.48 -16.11 -8.18
N LYS A 109 3.10 -17.32 -7.75
CA LYS A 109 2.17 -18.19 -8.50
C LYS A 109 0.73 -17.70 -8.47
N LEU A 110 0.34 -16.98 -7.41
CA LEU A 110 -1.03 -16.46 -7.26
C LEU A 110 -1.27 -15.21 -8.10
N VAL A 111 -0.22 -14.43 -8.38
CA VAL A 111 -0.34 -13.19 -9.15
C VAL A 111 -0.07 -13.43 -10.63
N LYS A 112 -1.11 -13.37 -11.45
CA LYS A 112 -1.00 -13.43 -12.91
C LYS A 112 -0.49 -12.09 -13.45
N GLY A 113 0.82 -11.97 -13.66
CA GLY A 113 1.42 -10.72 -14.12
C GLY A 113 2.90 -10.82 -14.43
N LYS A 114 3.48 -9.71 -14.90
CA LYS A 114 4.93 -9.56 -15.07
C LYS A 114 5.48 -8.81 -13.86
N GLU A 115 6.44 -9.38 -13.16
CA GLU A 115 7.18 -8.67 -12.11
C GLU A 115 7.89 -7.42 -12.69
N ILE A 116 7.84 -6.32 -11.96
CA ILE A 116 8.51 -5.07 -12.33
C ILE A 116 9.37 -4.58 -11.17
N GLY A 117 10.42 -3.81 -11.49
CA GLY A 117 11.31 -3.23 -10.49
C GLY A 117 10.63 -2.16 -9.64
N LEU A 118 11.14 -1.95 -8.42
CA LEU A 118 10.72 -0.88 -7.51
C LEU A 118 11.04 0.52 -8.06
N GLU A 119 12.01 0.59 -8.95
CA GLU A 119 12.46 1.80 -9.62
C GLU A 119 11.39 2.36 -10.57
N GLU A 120 10.42 1.53 -11.00
CA GLU A 120 9.33 1.96 -11.86
C GLU A 120 8.16 2.61 -11.10
N LEU A 121 8.19 2.64 -9.76
CA LEU A 121 7.13 3.23 -8.94
C LEU A 121 6.93 4.71 -9.23
N GLU A 122 8.01 5.50 -9.17
CA GLU A 122 7.97 6.96 -9.31
C GLU A 122 7.39 7.38 -10.67
N GLY A 123 7.82 6.72 -11.75
CA GLY A 123 7.34 7.01 -13.11
C GLY A 123 5.88 6.66 -13.37
N ARG A 124 5.24 5.91 -12.47
CA ARG A 124 3.85 5.45 -12.58
C ARG A 124 2.93 6.13 -11.55
N ALA A 125 3.50 6.84 -10.59
CA ALA A 125 2.76 7.53 -9.55
C ALA A 125 2.00 8.75 -10.12
N ASN A 126 0.72 8.87 -9.78
CA ASN A 126 -0.06 10.06 -10.12
C ASN A 126 0.17 11.13 -9.05
N LEU A 127 1.24 11.90 -9.22
CA LEU A 127 1.65 12.93 -8.26
C LEU A 127 0.54 13.95 -7.97
N SER A 128 -0.24 14.35 -8.98
CA SER A 128 -1.36 15.29 -8.81
C SER A 128 -2.47 14.73 -7.91
N GLN A 129 -2.81 13.45 -8.06
CA GLN A 129 -3.79 12.78 -7.19
C GLN A 129 -3.24 12.62 -5.77
N ILE A 130 -1.98 12.22 -5.63
CA ILE A 130 -1.30 12.06 -4.33
C ILE A 130 -1.28 13.38 -3.57
N GLN A 131 -0.85 14.47 -4.21
CA GLN A 131 -0.80 15.81 -3.61
C GLN A 131 -2.17 16.26 -3.14
N LYS A 132 -3.22 16.06 -3.96
CA LYS A 132 -4.60 16.40 -3.60
C LYS A 132 -5.10 15.58 -2.42
N HIS A 133 -4.79 14.28 -2.40
CA HIS A 133 -5.23 13.36 -1.35
C HIS A 133 -4.59 13.68 0.00
N TYR A 134 -3.28 13.91 0.03
CA TYR A 134 -2.55 14.29 1.24
C TYR A 134 -2.66 15.78 1.59
N LYS A 135 -3.37 16.58 0.78
CA LYS A 135 -3.53 18.02 0.94
C LYS A 135 -2.17 18.73 1.06
N MET A 136 -1.24 18.37 0.18
CA MET A 136 0.09 18.96 0.14
C MET A 136 0.03 20.36 -0.46
N SER A 137 0.74 21.30 0.16
CA SER A 137 0.76 22.70 -0.30
C SER A 137 1.99 22.97 -1.19
N ALA A 138 1.90 23.95 -2.09
CA ALA A 138 3.04 24.33 -2.93
C ALA A 138 4.28 24.77 -2.12
N PRO A 139 4.16 25.54 -1.01
CA PRO A 139 5.30 25.86 -0.15
C PRO A 139 5.96 24.63 0.48
N GLU A 140 5.17 23.63 0.89
CA GLU A 140 5.67 22.37 1.47
C GLU A 140 6.50 21.57 0.46
N LEU A 141 6.03 21.49 -0.79
CA LEU A 141 6.73 20.83 -1.89
C LEU A 141 7.97 21.61 -2.38
N GLY A 142 8.11 22.88 -1.97
CA GLY A 142 9.31 23.68 -2.23
C GLY A 142 10.48 23.35 -1.29
N VAL A 143 10.21 22.69 -0.15
CA VAL A 143 11.21 22.37 0.88
C VAL A 143 11.35 20.88 1.18
N SER A 144 10.41 20.04 0.73
CA SER A 144 10.39 18.60 0.99
C SER A 144 9.91 17.82 -0.23
N SER A 145 10.34 16.57 -0.36
CA SER A 145 9.82 15.69 -1.41
C SER A 145 8.41 15.20 -1.08
N ILE A 146 7.69 14.71 -2.09
CA ILE A 146 6.37 14.08 -1.88
C ILE A 146 6.51 12.88 -0.93
N ALA A 147 7.57 12.08 -1.06
CA ALA A 147 7.81 10.93 -0.18
C ALA A 147 8.02 11.36 1.28
N ASP A 148 8.79 12.43 1.52
CA ASP A 148 9.00 12.99 2.86
C ASP A 148 7.69 13.50 3.45
N ALA A 149 6.90 14.22 2.65
CA ALA A 149 5.62 14.77 3.04
C ALA A 149 4.60 13.67 3.44
N ILE A 150 4.54 12.55 2.70
CA ILE A 150 3.71 11.39 3.07
C ILE A 150 4.25 10.75 4.34
N THR A 151 5.56 10.49 4.41
CA THR A 151 6.19 9.85 5.56
C THR A 151 5.97 10.64 6.85
N CYS A 152 6.09 11.97 6.78
CA CYS A 152 5.80 12.87 7.89
C CYS A 152 4.35 12.71 8.38
N ARG A 153 3.37 12.63 7.47
CA ARG A 153 1.95 12.41 7.83
C ARG A 153 1.70 11.04 8.45
N ILE A 154 2.39 10.00 7.98
CA ILE A 154 2.31 8.64 8.58
C ILE A 154 2.87 8.67 10.00
N ALA A 155 4.05 9.26 10.19
CA ALA A 155 4.73 9.35 11.48
C ALA A 155 3.93 10.19 12.47
N ALA A 156 3.51 11.39 12.07
CA ALA A 156 2.81 12.35 12.91
C ALA A 156 1.30 12.06 13.07
N ARG A 157 0.79 10.99 12.47
CA ARG A 157 -0.65 10.64 12.50
C ARG A 157 -1.23 10.67 13.93
N ASP A 158 -0.52 10.13 14.91
CA ASP A 158 -1.06 10.00 16.27
C ASP A 158 -1.10 11.36 17.00
N ALA A 159 -0.25 12.31 16.57
CA ALA A 159 -0.18 13.66 17.10
C ALA A 159 -1.11 14.65 16.36
N LEU A 160 -1.34 14.42 15.05
CA LEU A 160 -2.13 15.31 14.18
C LEU A 160 -3.61 14.93 14.08
N MET A 161 -4.02 13.79 14.65
CA MET A 161 -5.41 13.30 14.60
C MET A 161 -6.34 13.90 15.67
N ILE A 162 -5.98 15.04 16.27
CA ILE A 162 -6.92 15.89 17.03
C ILE A 162 -8.01 16.51 16.14
#